data_AF-A0A0J6JEF1-F1
#
_entry.id   AF-A0A0J6JEF1-F1
#
_cell.length_a   1.000
_cell.length_b   1.000
_cell.length_c   1.000
_cell.angle_alpha   90.00
_cell.angle_beta   90.00
_cell.angle_gamma   90.00
#
_symmetry.space_group_name_H-M   'P 1'
#
loop_
_entity.id
_entity.type
_entity.pdbx_description
1 polymer ?
#
loop_
_entity_poly.entity_id
_entity_poly.type
_entity_poly.pdbx_seq_one_letter_code
_entity_poly.pdbx_strand_id
1 'polypeptide(L)'
;MCGIVGAVAERNITAILLEGLKRLEYRGYDSAGVAVFTNNGTLERTRRNGKVSELEQALAGEPLVGRLGIAHTRWATHGAPCERNAHPHFSGSDLAVVHNGIIENHEALREQLKGLGYVFTSDTDTEVIAHLLQHKLKEQTDLTEALKATVKELHGAYGLAVISAKQPDRLVAARSGSPLVIGLGLGENFLASDQLALRQVTDRFMYLEEGDIAEIRRDSVQIWDVDGQTVQRETVQYRDGAEAADKGEFRHYMLKEIHEQPSVVQRTLENRLGQDHVLVQAFGQNAKELFAKVRNVQIVACGTSYHAGMVARYWLESLAGIPCQVEVASEFRYRKVVVQPDTLFVSISQSGETADTLAALRNAKELGFLGSLAICNVGISSLVRESDLTLLTQAGREIGVASTKAFTTQLVGLLLLTLSLGQVRGTLEAGVEAQLVEELRRLPTRLGEALAMDATVEKVAELFADKHHTLFLGRGAQYPVAMEGALKLKEISYIHAEAYPAGELKHGPLALVDNDMPVVTVAPNNELLEKLKSNLQEVRARGGELIVFADEQAGMSNGEGTHVINMPHIHDVLAPILYTIPLQLLSYYVAVLKGTDVDQPRNLAKSVTVE
;
A
#
# COMPACT_ATOMS: atom_id res chain seq x y z
N MET A 1 -9.58 -1.29 1.54
CA MET A 1 -9.58 -0.19 2.54
C MET A 1 -10.76 0.75 2.37
N CYS A 2 -11.13 1.48 3.41
CA CYS A 2 -12.20 2.47 3.31
C CYS A 2 -11.66 3.90 3.19
N GLY A 3 -12.47 4.84 2.72
CA GLY A 3 -12.17 6.27 2.66
C GLY A 3 -13.21 7.08 3.44
N ILE A 4 -12.77 8.07 4.22
CA ILE A 4 -13.64 9.03 4.93
C ILE A 4 -13.41 10.42 4.36
N VAL A 5 -14.50 11.18 4.19
CA VAL A 5 -14.48 12.63 3.94
C VAL A 5 -15.56 13.28 4.80
N GLY A 6 -15.25 14.42 5.42
CA GLY A 6 -16.17 15.22 6.21
C GLY A 6 -15.96 16.70 5.94
N ALA A 7 -17.02 17.49 6.09
CA ALA A 7 -16.98 18.93 5.83
C ALA A 7 -17.96 19.70 6.71
N VAL A 8 -17.52 20.86 7.20
CA VAL A 8 -18.33 21.88 7.88
C VAL A 8 -18.01 23.23 7.22
N ALA A 9 -18.97 23.81 6.49
CA ALA A 9 -18.73 25.01 5.66
C ALA A 9 -19.91 25.99 5.62
N GLU A 10 -19.75 27.15 4.97
CA GLU A 10 -20.86 28.07 4.67
C GLU A 10 -21.59 27.76 3.36
N ARG A 11 -20.92 27.04 2.46
CA ARG A 11 -21.43 26.64 1.15
C ARG A 11 -21.92 25.20 1.15
N ASN A 12 -22.60 24.81 0.06
CA ASN A 12 -22.99 23.42 -0.12
C ASN A 12 -21.75 22.52 -0.23
N ILE A 13 -21.72 21.44 0.54
CA ILE A 13 -20.55 20.55 0.66
C ILE A 13 -20.65 19.26 -0.17
N THR A 14 -21.81 18.95 -0.76
CA THR A 14 -22.04 17.66 -1.42
C THR A 14 -21.07 17.37 -2.57
N ALA A 15 -20.77 18.36 -3.41
CA ALA A 15 -19.79 18.20 -4.49
C ALA A 15 -18.36 17.99 -3.95
N ILE A 16 -18.00 18.65 -2.84
CA ILE A 16 -16.69 18.50 -2.19
C ILE A 16 -16.54 17.09 -1.65
N LEU A 17 -17.57 16.58 -0.96
CA LEU A 17 -17.59 15.21 -0.45
C LEU A 17 -17.45 14.19 -1.58
N LEU A 18 -18.19 14.34 -2.67
CA LEU A 18 -18.12 13.44 -3.83
C LEU A 18 -16.75 13.43 -4.49
N GLU A 19 -16.18 14.60 -4.77
CA GLU A 19 -14.84 14.69 -5.36
C GLU A 19 -13.76 14.15 -4.40
N GLY A 20 -13.97 14.33 -3.09
CA GLY A 20 -13.14 13.69 -2.07
C GLY A 20 -13.20 12.16 -2.15
N LEU A 21 -14.40 11.58 -2.28
CA LEU A 21 -14.57 10.13 -2.45
C LEU A 21 -13.94 9.60 -3.73
N LYS A 22 -14.09 10.30 -4.86
CA LYS A 22 -13.43 9.92 -6.13
C LYS A 22 -11.91 9.79 -5.95
N ARG A 23 -11.31 10.73 -5.20
CA ARG A 23 -9.88 10.70 -4.90
C ARG A 23 -9.47 9.61 -3.91
N LEU A 24 -10.41 9.05 -3.15
CA LEU A 24 -10.20 7.94 -2.22
C LEU A 24 -10.67 6.58 -2.77
N GLU A 25 -11.21 6.51 -3.98
CA GLU A 25 -11.76 5.27 -4.54
C GLU A 25 -10.68 4.17 -4.70
N TYR A 26 -9.41 4.55 -4.86
CA TYR A 26 -8.28 3.59 -4.84
C TYR A 26 -8.15 2.81 -3.51
N ARG A 27 -8.74 3.32 -2.42
CA ARG A 27 -8.76 2.64 -1.12
C ARG A 27 -9.85 1.55 -1.11
N GLY A 28 -11.02 1.80 -1.69
CA GLY A 28 -12.13 0.85 -1.77
C GLY A 28 -13.29 1.34 -2.63
N TYR A 29 -13.98 0.38 -3.24
CA TYR A 29 -14.97 0.60 -4.31
C TYR A 29 -16.13 -0.40 -4.26
N ASP A 30 -16.33 -1.08 -3.13
CA ASP A 30 -17.43 -2.03 -2.97
C ASP A 30 -18.78 -1.30 -2.83
N SER A 31 -18.79 -0.16 -2.15
CA SER A 31 -19.95 0.71 -1.99
C SER A 31 -19.52 2.11 -1.56
N ALA A 32 -20.41 3.09 -1.73
CA ALA A 32 -20.18 4.46 -1.30
C ALA A 32 -21.45 5.10 -0.76
N GLY A 33 -21.31 6.12 0.09
CA GLY A 33 -22.44 6.88 0.57
C GLY A 33 -22.09 8.22 1.18
N VAL A 34 -23.11 9.05 1.37
CA VAL A 34 -23.02 10.38 1.97
C VAL A 34 -24.19 10.61 2.91
N ALA A 35 -23.96 11.36 3.99
CA ALA A 35 -24.98 11.91 4.86
C ALA A 35 -24.75 13.41 5.01
N VAL A 36 -25.82 14.18 4.88
CA VAL A 36 -25.79 15.64 4.91
C VAL A 36 -26.90 16.14 5.83
N PHE A 37 -26.57 17.09 6.70
CA PHE A 37 -27.58 17.88 7.39
C PHE A 37 -28.12 18.92 6.42
N THR A 38 -29.34 18.71 5.94
CA THR A 38 -29.91 19.44 4.82
C THR A 38 -30.43 20.80 5.26
N ASN A 39 -30.64 21.70 4.28
CA ASN A 39 -31.26 23.00 4.53
C ASN A 39 -32.69 22.91 5.10
N ASN A 40 -33.33 21.72 5.04
CA ASN A 40 -34.65 21.47 5.63
C ASN A 40 -34.57 21.19 7.14
N GLY A 41 -33.37 21.19 7.74
CA GLY A 41 -33.16 20.90 9.16
C GLY A 41 -33.20 19.42 9.50
N THR A 42 -33.06 18.54 8.50
CA THR A 42 -33.11 17.08 8.63
C THR A 42 -31.78 16.47 8.24
N LEU A 43 -31.43 15.34 8.86
CA LEU A 43 -30.26 14.56 8.45
C LEU A 43 -30.71 13.49 7.44
N GLU A 44 -30.15 13.55 6.24
CA GLU A 44 -30.51 12.67 5.13
C GLU A 44 -29.27 11.93 4.61
N ARG A 45 -29.46 10.72 4.08
CA ARG A 45 -28.38 9.92 3.50
C ARG A 45 -28.75 9.32 2.16
N THR A 46 -27.75 9.17 1.31
CA THR A 46 -27.81 8.41 0.05
C THR A 46 -26.64 7.44 0.03
N ARG A 47 -26.90 6.17 -0.27
CA ARG A 47 -25.91 5.10 -0.32
C ARG A 47 -26.11 4.27 -1.58
N ARG A 48 -25.04 3.76 -2.17
CA ARG A 48 -25.10 2.89 -3.36
C ARG A 48 -24.06 1.78 -3.25
N ASN A 49 -24.41 0.62 -3.81
CA ASN A 49 -23.45 -0.45 -4.03
C ASN A 49 -22.60 -0.13 -5.26
N GLY A 50 -21.32 -0.53 -5.27
CA GLY A 50 -20.38 -0.27 -6.36
C GLY A 50 -19.58 1.03 -6.22
N LYS A 51 -19.06 1.49 -7.36
CA LYS A 51 -18.13 2.63 -7.48
C LYS A 51 -18.79 3.96 -7.11
N VAL A 52 -17.98 4.98 -6.84
CA VAL A 52 -18.45 6.34 -6.48
C VAL A 52 -19.33 6.96 -7.57
N SER A 53 -19.16 6.55 -8.83
CA SER A 53 -20.01 6.95 -9.96
C SER A 53 -21.49 6.61 -9.75
N GLU A 54 -21.81 5.50 -9.10
CA GLU A 54 -23.20 5.10 -8.81
C GLU A 54 -23.84 6.07 -7.81
N LEU A 55 -23.08 6.49 -6.79
CA LEU A 55 -23.52 7.49 -5.82
C LEU A 55 -23.69 8.87 -6.48
N GLU A 56 -22.80 9.25 -7.39
CA GLU A 56 -22.89 10.51 -8.14
C GLU A 56 -24.16 10.56 -9.00
N GLN A 57 -24.48 9.47 -9.72
CA GLN A 57 -25.71 9.38 -10.50
C GLN A 57 -26.97 9.50 -9.62
N ALA A 58 -26.96 8.86 -8.45
CA ALA A 58 -28.06 8.95 -7.49
C ALA A 58 -28.29 10.39 -7.01
N LEU A 59 -27.22 11.11 -6.67
CA LEU A 59 -27.28 12.49 -6.19
C LEU A 59 -27.58 13.50 -7.30
N ALA A 60 -27.36 13.15 -8.57
CA ALA A 60 -27.81 13.96 -9.69
C ALA A 60 -29.35 13.95 -9.83
N GLY A 61 -29.99 12.81 -9.49
CA GLY A 61 -31.45 12.69 -9.45
C GLY A 61 -32.07 13.30 -8.19
N GLU A 62 -31.48 13.03 -7.02
CA GLU A 62 -31.97 13.50 -5.72
C GLU A 62 -30.83 14.21 -4.95
N PRO A 63 -30.60 15.52 -5.21
CA PRO A 63 -29.49 16.24 -4.61
C PRO A 63 -29.70 16.48 -3.11
N LEU A 64 -28.72 16.07 -2.30
CA LEU A 64 -28.61 16.52 -0.92
C LEU A 64 -27.92 17.88 -0.88
N VAL A 65 -28.52 18.86 -0.22
CA VAL A 65 -27.97 20.23 -0.11
C VAL A 65 -27.85 20.63 1.35
N GLY A 66 -26.64 20.92 1.79
CA GLY A 66 -26.37 21.28 3.19
C GLY A 66 -24.93 21.72 3.42
N ARG A 67 -24.65 22.10 4.67
CA ARG A 67 -23.40 22.73 5.11
C ARG A 67 -22.52 21.86 6.01
N LEU A 68 -23.09 20.75 6.47
CA LEU A 68 -22.45 19.76 7.32
C LEU A 68 -22.70 18.37 6.71
N GLY A 69 -21.65 17.58 6.53
CA GLY A 69 -21.81 16.23 6.03
C GLY A 69 -20.58 15.35 6.20
N ILE A 70 -20.82 14.05 6.07
CA ILE A 70 -19.80 13.00 6.06
C ILE A 70 -20.09 12.04 4.89
N ALA A 71 -19.03 11.50 4.31
CA ALA A 71 -19.08 10.59 3.19
C ALA A 71 -18.06 9.46 3.35
N HIS A 72 -18.33 8.35 2.68
CA HIS A 72 -17.53 7.15 2.80
C HIS A 72 -17.45 6.34 1.52
N THR A 73 -16.28 5.77 1.25
CA THR A 73 -16.08 4.65 0.33
C THR A 73 -15.69 3.41 1.12
N ARG A 74 -16.27 2.27 0.79
CA ARG A 74 -16.16 1.05 1.60
C ARG A 74 -15.38 -0.05 0.88
N TRP A 75 -14.62 -0.77 1.70
CA TRP A 75 -14.08 -2.09 1.43
C TRP A 75 -14.63 -3.04 2.48
N ALA A 76 -15.35 -4.07 2.07
CA ALA A 76 -16.08 -4.93 3.00
C ALA A 76 -15.12 -5.83 3.81
N THR A 77 -15.06 -5.62 5.13
CA THR A 77 -14.44 -6.55 6.09
C THR A 77 -15.49 -7.39 6.81
N HIS A 78 -16.52 -6.74 7.35
CA HIS A 78 -17.67 -7.38 8.00
C HIS A 78 -18.95 -7.18 7.20
N GLY A 79 -19.62 -8.26 6.80
CA GLY A 79 -20.88 -8.20 6.05
C GLY A 79 -20.70 -7.92 4.55
N ALA A 80 -21.58 -8.53 3.75
CA ALA A 80 -21.50 -8.49 2.29
C ALA A 80 -21.55 -7.06 1.71
N PRO A 81 -20.90 -6.80 0.55
CA PRO A 81 -20.94 -5.52 -0.14
C PRO A 81 -22.34 -5.28 -0.72
N CYS A 82 -23.17 -4.59 0.06
CA CYS A 82 -24.54 -4.25 -0.28
C CYS A 82 -24.95 -2.92 0.36
N GLU A 83 -26.00 -2.29 -0.16
CA GLU A 83 -26.40 -0.94 0.26
C GLU A 83 -26.74 -0.84 1.76
N ARG A 84 -27.30 -1.88 2.38
CA ARG A 84 -27.60 -1.87 3.82
C ARG A 84 -26.35 -1.75 4.69
N ASN A 85 -25.23 -2.33 4.24
CA ASN A 85 -23.93 -2.34 4.91
C ASN A 85 -23.03 -1.16 4.46
N ALA A 86 -23.47 -0.36 3.49
CA ALA A 86 -22.76 0.85 3.11
C ALA A 86 -22.90 1.92 4.20
N HIS A 87 -21.83 2.69 4.39
CA HIS A 87 -21.82 3.84 5.29
C HIS A 87 -22.39 5.07 4.56
N PRO A 88 -22.87 6.12 5.27
CA PRO A 88 -22.93 6.27 6.73
C PRO A 88 -24.02 5.44 7.42
N HIS A 89 -23.71 4.95 8.63
CA HIS A 89 -24.68 4.30 9.52
C HIS A 89 -25.39 5.35 10.37
N PHE A 90 -26.70 5.14 10.58
CA PHE A 90 -27.55 6.03 11.38
C PHE A 90 -27.96 5.32 12.66
N SER A 91 -28.12 6.08 13.73
CA SER A 91 -28.86 5.65 14.91
C SER A 91 -29.98 6.66 15.16
N GLY A 92 -31.23 6.22 15.03
CA GLY A 92 -32.36 7.14 14.98
C GLY A 92 -32.35 7.99 13.70
N SER A 93 -32.87 9.22 13.79
CA SER A 93 -32.94 10.19 12.69
C SER A 93 -31.96 11.35 12.84
N ASP A 94 -31.15 11.36 13.90
CA ASP A 94 -30.39 12.53 14.35
C ASP A 94 -28.89 12.29 14.49
N LEU A 95 -28.37 11.10 14.20
CA LEU A 95 -26.95 10.77 14.33
C LEU A 95 -26.46 9.94 13.14
N ALA A 96 -25.35 10.35 12.53
CA ALA A 96 -24.67 9.62 11.46
C ALA A 96 -23.19 9.39 11.77
N VAL A 97 -22.70 8.20 11.43
CA VAL A 97 -21.31 7.76 11.65
C VAL A 97 -20.73 7.16 10.36
N VAL A 98 -19.49 7.53 10.05
CA VAL A 98 -18.63 6.80 9.13
C VAL A 98 -17.38 6.30 9.85
N HIS A 99 -16.89 5.14 9.44
CA HIS A 99 -15.83 4.41 10.11
C HIS A 99 -14.87 3.76 9.11
N ASN A 100 -13.58 3.89 9.37
CA ASN A 100 -12.51 3.11 8.76
C ASN A 100 -11.84 2.30 9.86
N GLY A 101 -11.82 0.98 9.76
CA GLY A 101 -11.31 0.18 10.87
C GLY A 101 -12.08 -1.10 11.09
N ILE A 102 -11.78 -1.74 12.22
CA ILE A 102 -12.50 -2.89 12.77
C ILE A 102 -12.69 -2.66 14.27
N ILE A 103 -13.93 -2.83 14.73
CA ILE A 103 -14.25 -2.90 16.16
C ILE A 103 -14.24 -4.36 16.60
N GLU A 104 -13.22 -4.76 17.35
CA GLU A 104 -12.98 -6.15 17.74
C GLU A 104 -14.02 -6.66 18.74
N ASN A 105 -14.51 -5.80 19.63
CA ASN A 105 -15.51 -6.15 20.64
C ASN A 105 -16.95 -5.88 20.20
N HIS A 106 -17.21 -5.79 18.88
CA HIS A 106 -18.52 -5.43 18.34
C HIS A 106 -19.65 -6.41 18.71
N GLU A 107 -19.37 -7.72 18.82
CA GLU A 107 -20.38 -8.72 19.17
C GLU A 107 -20.95 -8.49 20.57
N ALA A 108 -20.07 -8.29 21.56
CA ALA A 108 -20.46 -8.05 22.95
C ALA A 108 -21.28 -6.76 23.08
N LEU A 109 -20.82 -5.68 22.44
CA LEU A 109 -21.51 -4.39 22.43
C LEU A 109 -22.87 -4.48 21.69
N ARG A 110 -22.94 -5.23 20.59
CA ARG A 110 -24.19 -5.44 19.83
C ARG A 110 -25.25 -6.13 20.69
N GLU A 111 -24.88 -7.17 21.43
CA GLU A 111 -25.81 -7.87 22.32
C GLU A 111 -26.25 -6.98 23.49
N GLN A 112 -25.34 -6.23 24.10
CA GLN A 112 -25.68 -5.23 25.13
C GLN A 112 -26.70 -4.20 24.62
N LEU A 113 -26.46 -3.63 23.43
CA LEU A 113 -27.32 -2.59 22.85
C LEU A 113 -28.69 -3.14 22.42
N LYS A 114 -28.76 -4.38 21.91
CA LYS A 114 -30.05 -5.05 21.69
C LYS A 114 -30.83 -5.21 23.00
N GLY A 115 -30.15 -5.57 24.09
CA GLY A 115 -30.75 -5.63 25.42
C GLY A 115 -31.30 -4.29 25.92
N LEU A 116 -30.72 -3.18 25.45
CA LEU A 116 -31.19 -1.81 25.71
C LEU A 116 -32.27 -1.32 24.72
N GLY A 117 -32.72 -2.18 23.81
CA GLY A 117 -33.82 -1.92 22.87
C GLY A 117 -33.42 -1.36 21.51
N TYR A 118 -32.13 -1.34 21.15
CA TYR A 118 -31.68 -0.91 19.82
C TYR A 118 -31.90 -2.02 18.78
N VAL A 119 -32.38 -1.63 17.59
CA VAL A 119 -32.59 -2.54 16.45
C VAL A 119 -31.47 -2.34 15.43
N PHE A 120 -30.71 -3.40 15.18
CA PHE A 120 -29.66 -3.41 14.17
C PHE A 120 -30.23 -3.81 12.81
N THR A 121 -29.83 -3.07 11.77
CA THR A 121 -30.31 -3.21 10.39
C THR A 121 -29.20 -3.64 9.42
N SER A 122 -27.97 -3.72 9.91
CA SER A 122 -26.78 -4.10 9.16
C SER A 122 -25.97 -5.20 9.86
N ASP A 123 -25.10 -5.81 9.07
CA ASP A 123 -24.17 -6.85 9.53
C ASP A 123 -22.84 -6.23 10.02
N THR A 124 -22.73 -4.90 10.02
CA THR A 124 -21.46 -4.19 10.24
C THR A 124 -21.17 -3.97 11.72
N ASP A 125 -19.90 -4.00 12.07
CA ASP A 125 -19.37 -3.51 13.34
C ASP A 125 -19.66 -2.00 13.53
N THR A 126 -19.71 -1.24 12.44
CA THR A 126 -19.90 0.22 12.46
C THR A 126 -21.25 0.66 13.03
N GLU A 127 -22.33 -0.09 12.82
CA GLU A 127 -23.65 0.23 13.38
C GLU A 127 -23.64 0.18 14.93
N VAL A 128 -22.74 -0.62 15.53
CA VAL A 128 -22.54 -0.66 16.98
C VAL A 128 -22.08 0.69 17.50
N ILE A 129 -21.15 1.36 16.80
CA ILE A 129 -20.64 2.69 17.17
C ILE A 129 -21.78 3.70 17.16
N ALA A 130 -22.62 3.69 16.12
CA ALA A 130 -23.75 4.62 16.01
C ALA A 130 -24.74 4.46 17.18
N HIS A 131 -25.10 3.23 17.53
CA HIS A 131 -26.03 2.97 18.63
C HIS A 131 -25.41 3.22 20.01
N LEU A 132 -24.14 2.87 20.21
CA LEU A 132 -23.41 3.15 21.45
C LEU A 132 -23.31 4.65 21.70
N LEU A 133 -22.96 5.42 20.66
CA LEU A 133 -22.89 6.88 20.76
C LEU A 133 -24.27 7.49 21.05
N GLN A 134 -25.33 7.02 20.38
CA GLN A 134 -26.69 7.47 20.69
C GLN A 134 -27.10 7.14 22.12
N HIS A 135 -26.62 6.01 22.67
CA HIS A 135 -26.86 5.67 24.07
C HIS A 135 -26.13 6.63 25.02
N LYS A 136 -24.85 6.93 24.76
CA LYS A 136 -24.07 7.92 25.54
C LYS A 136 -24.66 9.33 25.47
N LEU A 137 -25.26 9.71 24.34
CA LEU A 137 -25.97 10.99 24.17
C LEU A 137 -27.21 11.13 25.07
N LYS A 138 -27.72 10.06 25.67
CA LYS A 138 -28.80 10.14 26.68
C LYS A 138 -28.29 10.66 28.02
N GLU A 139 -27.00 10.45 28.30
CA GLU A 139 -26.32 10.87 29.55
C GLU A 139 -25.55 12.18 29.34
N GLN A 140 -24.88 12.31 28.20
CA GLN A 140 -24.08 13.48 27.81
C GLN A 140 -24.82 14.26 26.72
N THR A 141 -25.17 15.52 26.99
CA THR A 141 -25.89 16.33 25.98
C THR A 141 -24.99 16.83 24.86
N ASP A 142 -23.67 16.89 25.08
CA ASP A 142 -22.68 17.32 24.11
C ASP A 142 -22.13 16.14 23.29
N LEU A 143 -22.06 16.30 21.96
CA LEU A 143 -21.63 15.25 21.03
C LEU A 143 -20.17 14.85 21.22
N THR A 144 -19.31 15.82 21.54
CA THR A 144 -17.87 15.58 21.73
C THR A 144 -17.64 14.78 23.01
N GLU A 145 -18.33 15.12 24.10
CA GLU A 145 -18.27 14.37 25.36
C GLU A 145 -18.87 12.96 25.24
N ALA A 146 -19.96 12.81 24.49
CA ALA A 146 -20.53 11.49 24.21
C ALA A 146 -19.56 10.62 23.38
N LEU A 147 -18.86 11.20 22.40
CA LEU A 147 -17.84 10.48 21.63
C LEU A 147 -16.65 10.08 22.50
N LYS A 148 -16.14 10.98 23.36
CA LYS A 148 -15.10 10.67 24.37
C LYS A 148 -15.48 9.50 25.27
N ALA A 149 -16.74 9.41 25.68
CA ALA A 149 -17.24 8.28 26.47
C ALA A 149 -17.34 7.00 25.62
N THR A 150 -17.72 7.12 24.35
CA THR A 150 -17.90 5.99 23.43
C THR A 150 -16.57 5.31 23.11
N VAL A 151 -15.53 6.08 22.76
CA VAL A 151 -14.24 5.53 22.34
C VAL A 151 -13.52 4.74 23.43
N LYS A 152 -13.82 5.00 24.71
CA LYS A 152 -13.29 4.25 25.86
C LYS A 152 -13.81 2.80 25.93
N GLU A 153 -14.94 2.52 25.27
CA GLU A 153 -15.54 1.19 25.22
C GLU A 153 -15.24 0.46 23.89
N LEU A 154 -14.58 1.12 22.93
CA LEU A 154 -14.24 0.53 21.63
C LEU A 154 -12.87 -0.13 21.68
N HIS A 155 -12.78 -1.39 21.25
CA HIS A 155 -11.52 -2.09 21.07
C HIS A 155 -11.24 -2.28 19.57
N GLY A 156 -9.97 -2.15 19.17
CA GLY A 156 -9.52 -2.26 17.79
C GLY A 156 -9.05 -0.94 17.19
N ALA A 157 -8.78 -0.96 15.89
CA ALA A 157 -8.35 0.21 15.13
C ALA A 157 -9.54 0.84 14.40
N TYR A 158 -9.75 2.14 14.59
CA TYR A 158 -10.80 2.93 13.96
C TYR A 158 -10.37 4.38 13.65
N GLY A 159 -10.92 4.92 12.57
CA GLY A 159 -10.99 6.34 12.26
C GLY A 159 -12.46 6.68 12.10
N LEU A 160 -12.97 7.60 12.90
CA LEU A 160 -14.39 7.92 12.99
C LEU A 160 -14.64 9.36 12.55
N ALA A 161 -15.75 9.58 11.86
CA ALA A 161 -16.34 10.91 11.69
C ALA A 161 -17.84 10.84 11.96
N VAL A 162 -18.31 11.82 12.73
CA VAL A 162 -19.65 11.81 13.32
C VAL A 162 -20.28 13.18 13.17
N ILE A 163 -21.57 13.19 12.81
CA ILE A 163 -22.40 14.39 12.77
C ILE A 163 -23.76 14.12 13.43
N SER A 164 -24.36 15.17 14.01
CA SER A 164 -25.69 15.09 14.60
C SER A 164 -26.60 16.23 14.14
N ALA A 165 -27.87 15.91 13.85
CA ALA A 165 -28.90 16.88 13.52
C ALA A 165 -29.19 17.85 14.69
N LYS A 166 -28.94 17.42 15.93
CA LYS A 166 -29.15 18.25 17.14
C LYS A 166 -28.05 19.27 17.36
N GLN A 167 -26.87 19.05 16.78
CA GLN A 167 -25.68 19.88 16.95
C GLN A 167 -25.04 20.12 15.57
N PRO A 168 -25.74 20.85 14.66
CA PRO A 168 -25.38 20.93 13.25
C PRO A 168 -24.22 21.90 12.95
N ASP A 169 -23.59 22.44 13.99
CA ASP A 169 -22.51 23.40 13.96
C ASP A 169 -21.11 22.76 14.03
N ARG A 170 -21.06 21.43 14.19
CA ARG A 170 -19.81 20.69 14.38
C ARG A 170 -19.82 19.32 13.71
N LEU A 171 -18.61 18.87 13.35
CA LEU A 171 -18.26 17.50 13.05
C LEU A 171 -17.29 17.03 14.13
N VAL A 172 -17.43 15.80 14.63
CA VAL A 172 -16.51 15.25 15.63
C VAL A 172 -15.82 14.02 15.05
N ALA A 173 -14.53 13.88 15.32
CA ALA A 173 -13.68 12.80 14.82
C ALA A 173 -12.89 12.14 15.94
N ALA A 174 -12.55 10.86 15.77
CA ALA A 174 -11.66 10.14 16.67
C ALA A 174 -10.73 9.20 15.89
N ARG A 175 -9.46 9.14 16.29
CA ARG A 175 -8.43 8.31 15.68
C ARG A 175 -7.88 7.28 16.69
N SER A 176 -7.89 6.01 16.28
CA SER A 176 -7.19 4.88 16.90
C SER A 176 -6.67 3.98 15.77
N GLY A 177 -5.39 4.02 15.41
CA GLY A 177 -4.81 3.23 14.33
C GLY A 177 -5.08 3.81 12.93
N SER A 178 -6.34 3.82 12.48
CA SER A 178 -6.69 4.27 11.12
C SER A 178 -6.47 5.79 10.94
N PRO A 179 -5.80 6.23 9.86
CA PRO A 179 -5.37 7.62 9.71
C PRO A 179 -6.56 8.59 9.51
N LEU A 180 -6.42 9.77 10.08
CA LEU A 180 -7.30 10.93 9.90
C LEU A 180 -6.48 12.22 9.82
N VAL A 181 -6.89 13.12 8.93
CA VAL A 181 -6.28 14.43 8.71
C VAL A 181 -7.36 15.50 8.59
N ILE A 182 -7.13 16.63 9.24
CA ILE A 182 -7.99 17.81 9.19
C ILE A 182 -7.45 18.75 8.12
N GLY A 183 -8.30 19.16 7.19
CA GLY A 183 -8.00 20.20 6.21
C GLY A 183 -8.54 21.56 6.66
N LEU A 184 -7.68 22.57 6.71
CA LEU A 184 -8.02 23.90 7.19
C LEU A 184 -8.38 24.84 6.03
N GLY A 185 -9.63 25.28 5.96
CA GLY A 185 -10.10 26.26 4.98
C GLY A 185 -10.24 27.67 5.57
N LEU A 186 -10.80 28.57 4.78
CA LEU A 186 -11.16 29.93 5.21
C LEU A 186 -12.66 29.98 5.50
N GLY A 187 -13.04 29.93 6.78
CA GLY A 187 -14.46 29.86 7.17
C GLY A 187 -15.13 28.53 6.80
N GLU A 188 -14.33 27.48 6.64
CA GLU A 188 -14.75 26.09 6.44
C GLU A 188 -13.61 25.17 6.89
N ASN A 189 -13.95 24.00 7.42
CA ASN A 189 -12.98 22.98 7.79
C ASN A 189 -13.43 21.61 7.29
N PHE A 190 -12.45 20.75 7.06
CA PHE A 190 -12.65 19.45 6.43
C PHE A 190 -11.95 18.36 7.22
N LEU A 191 -12.39 17.12 7.04
CA LEU A 191 -11.75 15.92 7.56
C LEU A 191 -11.62 14.91 6.44
N ALA A 192 -10.53 14.15 6.40
CA ALA A 192 -10.45 12.99 5.55
C ALA A 192 -9.55 11.90 6.14
N SER A 193 -9.65 10.69 5.63
CA SER A 193 -8.69 9.61 5.93
C SER A 193 -7.37 9.75 5.16
N ASP A 194 -7.34 10.62 4.14
CA ASP A 194 -6.15 10.97 3.36
C ASP A 194 -6.29 12.40 2.86
N GLN A 195 -5.22 13.18 2.94
CA GLN A 195 -5.22 14.58 2.52
C GLN A 195 -5.61 14.76 1.06
N LEU A 196 -5.36 13.75 0.22
CA LEU A 196 -5.65 13.79 -1.22
C LEU A 196 -7.11 14.17 -1.50
N ALA A 197 -8.04 13.72 -0.65
CA ALA A 197 -9.47 14.04 -0.77
C ALA A 197 -9.76 15.54 -0.66
N LEU A 198 -8.90 16.27 0.05
CA LEU A 198 -9.10 17.65 0.46
C LEU A 198 -8.25 18.64 -0.35
N ARG A 199 -7.32 18.16 -1.17
CA ARG A 199 -6.39 18.99 -1.96
C ARG A 199 -7.08 19.90 -2.99
N GLN A 200 -8.34 19.64 -3.32
CA GLN A 200 -9.18 20.50 -4.14
C GLN A 200 -9.68 21.76 -3.41
N VAL A 201 -9.67 21.77 -2.07
CA VAL A 201 -10.24 22.84 -1.25
C VAL A 201 -9.25 23.47 -0.27
N THR A 202 -8.16 22.78 0.08
CA THR A 202 -7.11 23.33 0.93
C THR A 202 -5.74 22.68 0.69
N ASP A 203 -4.69 23.42 1.02
CA ASP A 203 -3.31 22.98 1.07
C ASP A 203 -2.74 22.91 2.50
N ARG A 204 -3.55 23.20 3.53
CA ARG A 204 -3.16 23.24 4.94
C ARG A 204 -3.79 22.10 5.72
N PHE A 205 -2.96 21.33 6.41
CA PHE A 205 -3.38 20.10 7.08
C PHE A 205 -2.87 20.00 8.51
N MET A 206 -3.69 19.42 9.38
CA MET A 206 -3.30 18.95 10.72
C MET A 206 -3.55 17.44 10.80
N TYR A 207 -2.52 16.65 11.10
CA TYR A 207 -2.67 15.21 11.30
C TYR A 207 -3.04 14.93 12.73
N LEU A 208 -4.09 14.12 12.92
CA LEU A 208 -4.43 13.61 14.24
C LEU A 208 -3.41 12.57 14.66
N GLU A 209 -2.99 12.54 15.91
CA GLU A 209 -2.14 11.49 16.46
C GLU A 209 -2.97 10.31 16.97
N GLU A 210 -2.28 9.25 17.37
CA GLU A 210 -2.90 8.06 17.96
C GLU A 210 -3.67 8.43 19.24
N GLY A 211 -4.96 8.09 19.31
CA GLY A 211 -5.84 8.41 20.44
C GLY A 211 -6.49 9.79 20.39
N ASP A 212 -6.19 10.62 19.37
CA ASP A 212 -6.75 11.97 19.28
C ASP A 212 -8.26 11.97 19.01
N ILE A 213 -8.95 12.91 19.64
CA ILE A 213 -10.34 13.28 19.38
C ILE A 213 -10.38 14.73 18.96
N ALA A 214 -11.11 15.05 17.90
CA ALA A 214 -11.21 16.41 17.38
C ALA A 214 -12.67 16.87 17.25
N GLU A 215 -12.94 18.09 17.74
CA GLU A 215 -14.14 18.84 17.41
C GLU A 215 -13.78 19.84 16.31
N ILE A 216 -14.48 19.72 15.18
CA ILE A 216 -14.24 20.51 13.96
C ILE A 216 -15.47 21.34 13.70
N ARG A 217 -15.34 22.64 13.93
CA ARG A 217 -16.34 23.66 13.61
C ARG A 217 -15.90 24.39 12.35
N ARG A 218 -16.76 25.26 11.86
CA ARG A 218 -16.47 26.11 10.70
C ARG A 218 -15.26 27.03 10.91
N ASP A 219 -15.13 27.59 12.11
CA ASP A 219 -14.19 28.65 12.48
C ASP A 219 -13.09 28.20 13.44
N SER A 220 -13.18 26.98 13.96
CA SER A 220 -12.31 26.48 15.00
C SER A 220 -12.12 24.96 14.92
N VAL A 221 -10.96 24.50 15.38
CA VAL A 221 -10.62 23.09 15.54
C VAL A 221 -10.02 22.94 16.93
N GLN A 222 -10.60 22.05 17.74
CA GLN A 222 -10.09 21.70 19.05
C GLN A 222 -9.78 20.21 19.11
N ILE A 223 -8.61 19.86 19.63
CA ILE A 223 -8.11 18.49 19.68
C ILE A 223 -7.81 18.13 21.14
N TRP A 224 -8.16 16.91 21.52
CA TRP A 224 -7.79 16.30 22.80
C TRP A 224 -7.00 15.02 22.56
N ASP A 225 -5.96 14.81 23.36
CA ASP A 225 -5.18 13.57 23.35
C ASP A 225 -5.90 12.43 24.10
N VAL A 226 -5.24 11.27 24.18
CA VAL A 226 -5.74 10.06 24.85
C VAL A 226 -6.06 10.28 26.34
N ASP A 227 -5.39 11.23 27.00
CA ASP A 227 -5.60 11.58 28.40
C ASP A 227 -6.73 12.62 28.57
N GLY A 228 -7.30 13.10 27.46
CA GLY A 228 -8.36 14.11 27.44
C GLY A 228 -7.85 15.53 27.62
N GLN A 229 -6.54 15.77 27.49
CA GLN A 229 -5.95 17.11 27.57
C GLN A 229 -6.04 17.81 26.22
N THR A 230 -6.28 19.11 26.22
CA THR A 230 -6.30 19.88 24.96
C THR A 230 -4.88 20.03 24.41
N VAL A 231 -4.69 19.69 23.15
CA VAL A 231 -3.39 19.71 22.46
C VAL A 231 -3.47 20.52 21.18
N GLN A 232 -2.31 21.04 20.74
CA GLN A 232 -2.17 21.68 19.43
C GLN A 232 -1.31 20.78 18.53
N ARG A 233 -1.84 20.44 17.36
CA ARG A 233 -1.11 19.69 16.33
C ARG A 233 -0.51 20.66 15.30
N GLU A 234 0.67 20.34 14.80
CA GLU A 234 1.36 21.16 13.81
C GLU A 234 0.53 21.26 12.53
N THR A 235 0.44 22.47 11.97
CA THR A 235 -0.16 22.70 10.65
C THR A 235 0.91 22.63 9.58
N VAL A 236 0.77 21.68 8.66
CA VAL A 236 1.65 21.52 7.49
C VAL A 236 0.99 22.15 6.27
N GLN A 237 1.73 22.92 5.48
CA GLN A 237 1.27 23.52 4.22
C GLN A 237 1.99 22.91 3.02
N TYR A 238 1.24 22.45 2.01
CA TYR A 238 1.79 21.85 0.79
C TYR A 238 1.75 22.80 -0.40
N ARG A 239 2.93 23.21 -0.87
CA ARG A 239 3.08 24.14 -2.00
C ARG A 239 3.07 23.49 -3.37
N ASP A 240 3.30 22.19 -3.47
CA ASP A 240 3.28 21.49 -4.76
C ASP A 240 1.86 21.48 -5.32
N GLY A 241 1.69 21.47 -6.65
CA GLY A 241 0.37 21.36 -7.27
C GLY A 241 -0.29 20.04 -6.89
N ALA A 242 -1.62 20.02 -6.74
CA ALA A 242 -2.35 18.76 -6.71
C ALA A 242 -2.27 18.12 -8.11
N GLU A 243 -1.19 17.39 -8.40
CA GLU A 243 -1.13 16.58 -9.62
C GLU A 243 -2.28 15.57 -9.55
N ALA A 244 -3.31 15.83 -10.35
CA ALA A 244 -4.32 14.84 -10.66
C ALA A 244 -3.58 13.64 -11.26
N ALA A 245 -3.76 12.47 -10.68
CA ALA A 245 -3.22 11.27 -11.28
C ALA A 245 -4.03 11.03 -12.56
N ASP A 246 -3.45 11.37 -13.70
CA ASP A 246 -4.03 11.11 -15.02
C ASP A 246 -3.33 9.91 -15.66
N LYS A 247 -4.06 9.19 -16.51
CA LYS A 247 -3.54 8.07 -17.29
C LYS A 247 -2.67 8.54 -18.46
N GLY A 248 -2.81 9.80 -18.86
CA GLY A 248 -2.08 10.36 -20.00
C GLY A 248 -2.37 9.57 -21.27
N GLU A 249 -1.32 9.13 -21.97
CA GLU A 249 -1.44 8.36 -23.22
C GLU A 249 -1.72 6.85 -23.00
N PHE A 250 -1.73 6.38 -21.75
CA PHE A 250 -1.88 4.96 -21.44
C PHE A 250 -3.34 4.59 -21.15
N ARG A 251 -3.70 3.33 -21.44
CA ARG A 251 -5.06 2.81 -21.18
C ARG A 251 -5.35 2.55 -19.70
N HIS A 252 -4.33 2.14 -18.95
CA HIS A 252 -4.41 1.74 -17.56
C HIS A 252 -3.33 2.44 -16.74
N TYR A 253 -3.62 2.73 -15.46
CA TYR A 253 -2.61 3.27 -14.54
C TYR A 253 -1.43 2.31 -14.39
N MET A 254 -1.69 1.00 -14.29
CA MET A 254 -0.61 0.02 -14.17
C MET A 254 0.36 0.08 -15.37
N LEU A 255 -0.13 0.19 -16.60
CA LEU A 255 0.75 0.29 -17.79
C LEU A 255 1.58 1.57 -17.79
N LYS A 256 0.96 2.70 -17.42
CA LYS A 256 1.65 3.97 -17.22
C LYS A 256 2.76 3.82 -16.18
N GLU A 257 2.44 3.24 -15.04
CA GLU A 257 3.35 3.09 -13.91
C GLU A 257 4.52 2.14 -14.24
N ILE A 258 4.29 1.11 -15.06
CA ILE A 258 5.36 0.28 -15.60
C ILE A 258 6.33 1.11 -16.46
N HIS A 259 5.79 1.92 -17.38
CA HIS A 259 6.58 2.76 -18.28
C HIS A 259 7.26 3.95 -17.60
N GLU A 260 6.77 4.38 -16.44
CA GLU A 260 7.38 5.46 -15.64
C GLU A 260 8.68 5.03 -14.95
N GLN A 261 8.93 3.72 -14.80
CA GLN A 261 10.02 3.16 -14.00
C GLN A 261 11.42 3.75 -14.25
N PRO A 262 11.87 4.00 -15.50
CA PRO A 262 13.15 4.68 -15.76
C PRO A 262 13.24 6.05 -15.07
N SER A 263 12.21 6.89 -15.26
CA SER A 263 12.20 8.26 -14.75
C SER A 263 12.12 8.31 -13.22
N VAL A 264 11.34 7.40 -12.62
CA VAL A 264 11.17 7.38 -11.17
C VAL A 264 12.35 6.74 -10.46
N VAL A 265 13.05 5.79 -11.09
CA VAL A 265 14.36 5.31 -10.61
C VAL A 265 15.39 6.43 -10.66
N GLN A 266 15.43 7.23 -11.72
CA GLN A 266 16.29 8.41 -11.78
C GLN A 266 16.02 9.35 -10.59
N ARG A 267 14.74 9.71 -10.33
CA ARG A 267 14.36 10.50 -9.14
C ARG A 267 14.77 9.84 -7.82
N THR A 268 14.65 8.52 -7.71
CA THR A 268 15.08 7.77 -6.52
C THR A 268 16.58 7.91 -6.27
N LEU A 269 17.41 8.09 -7.31
CA LEU A 269 18.86 8.21 -7.22
C LEU A 269 19.34 9.65 -7.03
N GLU A 270 18.52 10.64 -7.40
CA GLU A 270 18.86 12.06 -7.31
C GLU A 270 19.26 12.46 -5.89
N ASN A 271 20.39 13.15 -5.78
CA ASN A 271 20.99 13.61 -4.52
C ASN A 271 21.34 12.48 -3.52
N ARG A 272 21.51 11.24 -3.97
CA ARG A 272 21.90 10.09 -3.13
C ARG A 272 23.20 9.41 -3.54
N LEU A 273 23.74 9.78 -4.70
CA LEU A 273 25.01 9.26 -5.20
C LEU A 273 26.05 10.39 -5.19
N GLY A 274 27.22 10.11 -4.61
CA GLY A 274 28.43 10.90 -4.76
C GLY A 274 29.13 10.61 -6.09
N GLN A 275 30.44 10.85 -6.17
CA GLN A 275 31.22 10.51 -7.36
C GLN A 275 31.40 9.00 -7.54
N ASP A 276 31.66 8.29 -6.45
CA ASP A 276 32.04 6.88 -6.42
C ASP A 276 31.44 6.12 -5.21
N HIS A 277 30.54 6.76 -4.46
CA HIS A 277 29.95 6.22 -3.23
C HIS A 277 28.49 6.65 -3.06
N VAL A 278 27.77 5.97 -2.17
CA VAL A 278 26.42 6.37 -1.75
C VAL A 278 26.51 7.42 -0.64
N LEU A 279 25.63 8.43 -0.69
CA LEU A 279 25.53 9.46 0.33
C LEU A 279 24.68 8.95 1.50
N VAL A 280 25.33 8.51 2.58
CA VAL A 280 24.67 7.97 3.79
C VAL A 280 23.63 8.95 4.38
N GLN A 281 23.83 10.25 4.21
CA GLN A 281 22.90 11.29 4.66
C GLN A 281 21.51 11.21 4.01
N ALA A 282 21.37 10.46 2.91
CA ALA A 282 20.08 10.19 2.27
C ALA A 282 19.06 9.50 3.21
N PHE A 283 19.53 8.85 4.27
CA PHE A 283 18.69 8.16 5.26
C PHE A 283 18.35 9.02 6.48
N GLY A 284 18.90 10.24 6.58
CA GLY A 284 18.73 11.16 7.71
C GLY A 284 20.04 11.56 8.37
N GLN A 285 19.98 12.58 9.23
CA GLN A 285 21.18 13.18 9.86
C GLN A 285 21.94 12.17 10.75
N ASN A 286 21.22 11.31 11.47
CA ASN A 286 21.80 10.34 12.40
C ASN A 286 22.17 8.99 11.75
N ALA A 287 21.99 8.85 10.44
CA ALA A 287 22.14 7.58 9.75
C ALA A 287 23.56 6.99 9.90
N LYS A 288 24.60 7.82 9.72
CA LYS A 288 26.00 7.37 9.81
C LYS A 288 26.35 6.79 11.18
N GLU A 289 25.91 7.44 12.25
CA GLU A 289 26.19 7.00 13.63
C GLU A 289 25.43 5.73 13.98
N LEU A 290 24.18 5.60 13.53
CA LEU A 290 23.38 4.41 13.74
C LEU A 290 23.93 3.23 12.93
N PHE A 291 24.21 3.42 11.64
CA PHE A 291 24.73 2.39 10.73
C PHE A 291 26.09 1.84 11.18
N ALA A 292 26.93 2.66 11.83
CA ALA A 292 28.21 2.19 12.39
C ALA A 292 28.05 1.13 13.49
N LYS A 293 26.89 1.10 14.16
CA LYS A 293 26.59 0.12 15.22
C LYS A 293 25.91 -1.13 14.70
N VAL A 294 25.27 -1.08 13.52
CA VAL A 294 24.46 -2.17 12.97
C VAL A 294 25.31 -3.44 12.76
N ARG A 295 24.84 -4.55 13.31
CA ARG A 295 25.41 -5.90 13.10
C ARG A 295 24.44 -6.86 12.44
N ASN A 296 23.15 -6.59 12.54
CA ASN A 296 22.08 -7.43 11.99
C ASN A 296 21.01 -6.54 11.37
N VAL A 297 20.30 -7.04 10.36
CA VAL A 297 19.13 -6.37 9.77
C VAL A 297 17.91 -7.27 9.86
N GLN A 298 16.80 -6.71 10.33
CA GLN A 298 15.49 -7.35 10.32
C GLN A 298 14.58 -6.55 9.39
N ILE A 299 14.21 -7.13 8.25
CA ILE A 299 13.25 -6.54 7.32
C ILE A 299 11.85 -7.09 7.61
N VAL A 300 10.86 -6.21 7.70
CA VAL A 300 9.45 -6.58 7.90
C VAL A 300 8.57 -5.83 6.92
N ALA A 301 7.75 -6.57 6.16
CA ALA A 301 6.87 -6.03 5.12
C ALA A 301 5.75 -7.02 4.75
N CYS A 302 4.87 -6.63 3.83
CA CYS A 302 3.81 -7.49 3.28
C CYS A 302 3.84 -7.53 1.74
N GLY A 303 3.41 -8.64 1.15
CA GLY A 303 3.21 -8.79 -0.31
C GLY A 303 4.44 -8.44 -1.15
N THR A 304 4.25 -7.63 -2.20
CA THR A 304 5.32 -7.13 -3.07
C THR A 304 6.50 -6.50 -2.30
N SER A 305 6.25 -5.76 -1.21
CA SER A 305 7.31 -5.15 -0.41
C SER A 305 8.12 -6.19 0.38
N TYR A 306 7.51 -7.31 0.75
CA TYR A 306 8.21 -8.46 1.34
C TYR A 306 9.14 -9.13 0.33
N HIS A 307 8.71 -9.29 -0.93
CA HIS A 307 9.59 -9.80 -2.00
C HIS A 307 10.82 -8.90 -2.23
N ALA A 308 10.67 -7.57 -2.13
CA ALA A 308 11.79 -6.64 -2.23
C ALA A 308 12.80 -6.86 -1.09
N GLY A 309 12.30 -7.05 0.13
CA GLY A 309 13.13 -7.44 1.28
C GLY A 309 13.88 -8.76 1.06
N MET A 310 13.23 -9.76 0.47
CA MET A 310 13.87 -11.04 0.15
C MET A 310 15.00 -10.91 -0.87
N VAL A 311 14.89 -10.01 -1.85
CA VAL A 311 16.01 -9.67 -2.74
C VAL A 311 17.13 -9.02 -1.94
N ALA A 312 16.81 -8.03 -1.12
CA ALA A 312 17.79 -7.29 -0.33
C ALA A 312 18.58 -8.15 0.65
N ARG A 313 18.00 -9.24 1.17
CA ARG A 313 18.73 -10.24 1.98
C ARG A 313 19.98 -10.73 1.26
N TYR A 314 19.87 -11.08 -0.02
CA TYR A 314 21.03 -11.55 -0.80
C TYR A 314 22.10 -10.47 -0.92
N TRP A 315 21.71 -9.21 -1.10
CA TRP A 315 22.66 -8.09 -1.19
C TRP A 315 23.33 -7.78 0.16
N LEU A 316 22.55 -7.71 1.24
CA LEU A 316 23.07 -7.43 2.59
C LEU A 316 24.08 -8.49 3.04
N GLU A 317 23.80 -9.75 2.75
CA GLU A 317 24.70 -10.85 3.10
C GLU A 317 25.93 -10.90 2.19
N SER A 318 25.78 -10.78 0.87
CA SER A 318 26.90 -10.96 -0.07
C SER A 318 27.80 -9.73 -0.19
N LEU A 319 27.25 -8.52 -0.12
CA LEU A 319 28.00 -7.27 -0.28
C LEU A 319 28.45 -6.70 1.06
N ALA A 320 27.53 -6.58 2.03
CA ALA A 320 27.84 -5.95 3.32
C ALA A 320 28.27 -6.95 4.40
N GLY A 321 28.12 -8.26 4.18
CA GLY A 321 28.43 -9.28 5.19
C GLY A 321 27.58 -9.13 6.45
N ILE A 322 26.32 -8.69 6.30
CA ILE A 322 25.38 -8.48 7.41
C ILE A 322 24.30 -9.56 7.35
N PRO A 323 24.12 -10.36 8.43
CA PRO A 323 22.97 -11.26 8.54
C PRO A 323 21.66 -10.49 8.39
N CYS A 324 20.79 -10.99 7.51
CA CYS A 324 19.50 -10.35 7.24
C CYS A 324 18.36 -11.36 7.37
N GLN A 325 17.41 -11.06 8.24
CA GLN A 325 16.13 -11.77 8.33
C GLN A 325 15.04 -10.96 7.66
N VAL A 326 14.14 -11.64 6.94
CA VAL A 326 13.01 -11.02 6.24
C VAL A 326 11.76 -11.77 6.65
N GLU A 327 10.76 -11.06 7.14
CA GLU A 327 9.53 -11.64 7.64
C GLU A 327 8.28 -10.95 7.14
N VAL A 328 7.21 -11.73 7.01
CA VAL A 328 5.87 -11.21 6.76
C VAL A 328 5.37 -10.52 8.03
N ALA A 329 4.92 -9.27 7.92
CA ALA A 329 4.59 -8.44 9.09
C ALA A 329 3.48 -9.02 9.98
N SER A 330 2.48 -9.68 9.38
CA SER A 330 1.39 -10.34 10.09
C SER A 330 1.91 -11.46 11.01
N GLU A 331 2.92 -12.23 10.57
CA GLU A 331 3.51 -13.29 11.39
C GLU A 331 4.43 -12.74 12.48
N PHE A 332 5.20 -11.68 12.14
CA PHE A 332 6.15 -11.07 13.07
C PHE A 332 5.45 -10.49 14.31
N ARG A 333 4.30 -9.82 14.13
CA ARG A 333 3.62 -9.12 15.24
C ARG A 333 3.00 -10.05 16.28
N TYR A 334 2.64 -11.28 15.92
CA TYR A 334 1.90 -12.20 16.81
C TYR A 334 2.75 -13.25 17.52
N ARG A 335 3.99 -13.46 17.06
CA ARG A 335 4.90 -14.41 17.69
C ARG A 335 5.83 -13.69 18.66
N LYS A 336 6.37 -14.45 19.63
CA LYS A 336 7.49 -13.97 20.43
C LYS A 336 8.75 -13.90 19.56
N VAL A 337 9.24 -12.69 19.30
CA VAL A 337 10.46 -12.44 18.52
C VAL A 337 11.68 -12.41 19.44
N VAL A 338 12.79 -13.01 19.00
CA VAL A 338 14.09 -12.91 19.68
C VAL A 338 14.95 -11.94 18.88
N VAL A 339 15.17 -10.76 19.42
CA VAL A 339 15.95 -9.70 18.76
C VAL A 339 17.43 -9.92 18.98
N GLN A 340 18.20 -9.99 17.89
CA GLN A 340 19.66 -10.06 17.97
C GLN A 340 20.23 -8.70 18.43
N PRO A 341 21.37 -8.66 19.15
CA PRO A 341 22.02 -7.40 19.49
C PRO A 341 22.32 -6.54 18.25
N ASP A 342 22.23 -5.23 18.39
CA ASP A 342 22.57 -4.25 17.35
C ASP A 342 21.82 -4.47 16.02
N THR A 343 20.54 -4.86 16.10
CA THR A 343 19.68 -5.10 14.93
C THR A 343 18.99 -3.82 14.49
N LEU A 344 19.16 -3.44 13.22
CA LEU A 344 18.35 -2.42 12.56
C LEU A 344 17.02 -3.02 12.12
N PHE A 345 15.91 -2.44 12.56
CA PHE A 345 14.58 -2.78 12.06
C PHE A 345 14.29 -1.99 10.79
N VAL A 346 13.99 -2.66 9.69
CA VAL A 346 13.69 -2.04 8.39
C VAL A 346 12.27 -2.40 7.98
N SER A 347 11.42 -1.38 7.86
CA SER A 347 10.06 -1.52 7.35
C SER A 347 9.99 -1.05 5.90
N ILE A 348 9.31 -1.82 5.05
CA ILE A 348 9.13 -1.47 3.64
C ILE A 348 7.63 -1.38 3.36
N SER A 349 7.18 -0.22 2.89
CA SER A 349 5.78 -0.04 2.50
C SER A 349 5.63 1.05 1.44
N GLN A 350 4.88 0.78 0.38
CA GLN A 350 4.55 1.79 -0.62
C GLN A 350 3.73 2.93 0.02
N SER A 351 2.67 2.59 0.76
CA SER A 351 1.75 3.58 1.33
C SER A 351 2.23 4.15 2.67
N GLY A 352 3.01 3.37 3.42
CA GLY A 352 3.37 3.67 4.81
C GLY A 352 2.19 3.59 5.78
N GLU A 353 1.08 2.99 5.36
CA GLU A 353 -0.14 2.84 6.16
C GLU A 353 -0.59 1.37 6.27
N THR A 354 0.20 0.41 5.78
CA THR A 354 -0.10 -1.03 5.90
C THR A 354 -0.18 -1.41 7.38
N ALA A 355 -1.36 -1.87 7.84
CA ALA A 355 -1.65 -2.08 9.26
C ALA A 355 -0.65 -3.01 9.94
N ASP A 356 -0.40 -4.19 9.36
CA ASP A 356 0.53 -5.16 9.95
C ASP A 356 1.97 -4.63 10.01
N THR A 357 2.41 -3.90 8.99
CA THR A 357 3.77 -3.32 8.96
C THR A 357 3.91 -2.21 9.99
N LEU A 358 2.88 -1.37 10.15
CA LEU A 358 2.86 -0.32 11.17
C LEU A 358 2.82 -0.91 12.58
N ALA A 359 2.00 -1.93 12.80
CA ALA A 359 1.95 -2.65 14.07
C ALA A 359 3.29 -3.32 14.39
N ALA A 360 3.95 -3.93 13.40
CA ALA A 360 5.28 -4.52 13.58
C ALA A 360 6.33 -3.46 13.96
N LEU A 361 6.29 -2.26 13.36
CA LEU A 361 7.16 -1.15 13.75
C LEU A 361 6.92 -0.72 15.20
N ARG A 362 5.66 -0.59 15.62
CA ARG A 362 5.30 -0.23 17.00
C ARG A 362 5.80 -1.29 17.99
N ASN A 363 5.58 -2.58 17.70
CA ASN A 363 6.12 -3.68 18.50
C ASN A 363 7.66 -3.63 18.57
N ALA A 364 8.35 -3.34 17.45
CA ALA A 364 9.80 -3.28 17.41
C ALA A 364 10.39 -2.21 18.35
N LYS A 365 9.68 -1.10 18.58
CA LYS A 365 10.10 -0.06 19.53
C LYS A 365 10.16 -0.57 20.97
N GLU A 366 9.34 -1.55 21.33
CA GLU A 366 9.30 -2.14 22.66
C GLU A 366 10.29 -3.31 22.82
N LEU A 367 10.76 -3.89 21.71
CA LEU A 367 11.58 -5.12 21.69
C LEU A 367 13.10 -4.88 21.70
N GLY A 368 13.55 -3.63 21.82
CA GLY A 368 14.97 -3.29 21.99
C GLY A 368 15.81 -3.36 20.71
N PHE A 369 15.20 -3.13 19.54
CA PHE A 369 15.95 -2.90 18.30
C PHE A 369 16.86 -1.66 18.43
N LEU A 370 17.98 -1.66 17.70
CA LEU A 370 18.95 -0.55 17.71
C LEU A 370 18.35 0.76 17.20
N GLY A 371 17.41 0.64 16.27
CA GLY A 371 16.62 1.72 15.71
C GLY A 371 15.82 1.22 14.53
N SER A 372 15.04 2.12 13.94
CA SER A 372 14.08 1.84 12.88
C SER A 372 14.35 2.66 11.63
N LEU A 373 14.21 2.02 10.47
CA LEU A 373 14.29 2.64 9.16
C LEU A 373 13.01 2.33 8.36
N ALA A 374 12.34 3.36 7.84
CA ALA A 374 11.27 3.20 6.86
C ALA A 374 11.80 3.45 5.43
N ILE A 375 11.61 2.48 4.54
CA ILE A 375 11.71 2.68 3.09
C ILE A 375 10.29 2.82 2.55
N CYS A 376 9.90 4.05 2.21
CA CYS A 376 8.51 4.38 1.91
C CYS A 376 8.37 5.35 0.74
N ASN A 377 7.27 5.30 0.00
CA ASN A 377 7.02 6.26 -1.08
C ASN A 377 6.29 7.53 -0.59
N VAL A 378 5.48 7.43 0.46
CA VAL A 378 4.65 8.52 1.00
C VAL A 378 5.33 9.15 2.22
N GLY A 379 5.92 10.33 2.04
CA GLY A 379 6.76 10.99 3.06
C GLY A 379 6.04 11.51 4.31
N ILE A 380 4.71 11.43 4.34
CA ILE A 380 3.87 11.92 5.44
C ILE A 380 3.07 10.78 6.07
N SER A 381 3.42 9.54 5.73
CA SER A 381 2.73 8.36 6.23
C SER A 381 3.03 8.11 7.70
N SER A 382 2.17 7.32 8.35
CA SER A 382 2.36 6.89 9.74
C SER A 382 3.71 6.19 9.93
N LEU A 383 4.08 5.28 9.02
CA LEU A 383 5.36 4.56 9.08
C LEU A 383 6.57 5.52 9.05
N VAL A 384 6.51 6.56 8.21
CA VAL A 384 7.60 7.55 8.09
C VAL A 384 7.70 8.41 9.34
N ARG A 385 6.56 8.92 9.86
CA ARG A 385 6.55 9.73 11.09
C ARG A 385 7.01 8.95 12.32
N GLU A 386 6.73 7.65 12.35
CA GLU A 386 7.03 6.80 13.50
C GLU A 386 8.43 6.16 13.44
N SER A 387 9.23 6.34 12.38
CA SER A 387 10.57 5.73 12.27
C SER A 387 11.71 6.71 12.61
N ASP A 388 12.84 6.19 13.09
CA ASP A 388 14.02 7.00 13.44
C ASP A 388 14.76 7.53 12.20
N LEU A 389 14.84 6.70 11.16
CA LEU A 389 15.43 6.99 9.86
C LEU A 389 14.42 6.72 8.76
N THR A 390 14.58 7.43 7.63
CA THR A 390 13.63 7.33 6.52
C THR A 390 14.35 7.46 5.19
N LEU A 391 14.00 6.62 4.23
CA LEU A 391 14.36 6.78 2.83
C LEU A 391 13.09 6.85 1.99
N LEU A 392 12.83 8.01 1.37
CA LEU A 392 11.70 8.16 0.47
C LEU A 392 12.03 7.62 -0.91
N THR A 393 11.22 6.72 -1.47
CA THR A 393 11.52 6.19 -2.81
C THR A 393 11.27 7.20 -3.93
N GLN A 394 10.44 8.24 -3.70
CA GLN A 394 10.15 9.28 -4.70
C GLN A 394 9.62 8.71 -6.04
N ALA A 395 8.87 7.60 -5.97
CA ALA A 395 8.25 6.98 -7.13
C ALA A 395 7.09 7.80 -7.72
N GLY A 396 6.66 8.85 -7.01
CA GLY A 396 5.41 9.56 -7.28
C GLY A 396 4.19 8.70 -6.95
N ARG A 397 3.00 9.19 -7.28
CA ARG A 397 1.75 8.48 -6.96
C ARG A 397 1.63 7.19 -7.75
N GLU A 398 1.26 6.11 -7.08
CA GLU A 398 0.95 4.81 -7.70
C GLU A 398 -0.51 4.47 -7.37
N ILE A 399 -1.34 4.43 -8.39
CA ILE A 399 -2.80 4.27 -8.35
C ILE A 399 -3.19 2.82 -8.60
N GLY A 400 -2.57 2.14 -9.56
CA GLY A 400 -2.89 0.74 -9.87
C GLY A 400 -2.69 -0.14 -8.65
N VAL A 401 -3.67 -1.00 -8.31
CA VAL A 401 -3.63 -1.83 -7.09
C VAL A 401 -2.35 -2.67 -7.04
N ALA A 402 -2.02 -3.34 -8.15
CA ALA A 402 -0.78 -4.08 -8.30
C ALA A 402 0.43 -3.13 -8.31
N SER A 403 1.29 -3.23 -7.30
CA SER A 403 2.51 -2.40 -7.21
C SER A 403 3.50 -2.72 -8.34
N THR A 404 4.08 -1.70 -8.96
CA THR A 404 5.04 -1.84 -10.07
C THR A 404 6.29 -1.00 -9.81
N LYS A 405 6.24 0.31 -10.09
CA LYS A 405 7.33 1.25 -9.82
C LYS A 405 7.70 1.35 -8.35
N ALA A 406 6.76 1.13 -7.44
CA ALA A 406 7.06 1.07 -6.02
C ALA A 406 8.04 -0.08 -5.69
N PHE A 407 7.86 -1.27 -6.29
CA PHE A 407 8.77 -2.40 -6.07
C PHE A 407 10.18 -2.09 -6.58
N THR A 408 10.29 -1.60 -7.81
CA THR A 408 11.57 -1.27 -8.44
C THR A 408 12.32 -0.18 -7.67
N THR A 409 11.63 0.86 -7.20
CA THR A 409 12.25 1.92 -6.40
C THR A 409 12.56 1.48 -4.96
N GLN A 410 11.80 0.53 -4.38
CA GLN A 410 12.15 -0.14 -3.12
C GLN A 410 13.45 -0.94 -3.25
N LEU A 411 13.61 -1.70 -4.33
CA LEU A 411 14.85 -2.42 -4.63
C LEU A 411 16.05 -1.46 -4.75
N VAL A 412 15.89 -0.35 -5.46
CA VAL A 412 16.94 0.69 -5.51
C VAL A 412 17.26 1.22 -4.12
N GLY A 413 16.24 1.55 -3.31
CA GLY A 413 16.44 2.02 -1.94
C GLY A 413 17.15 1.01 -1.03
N LEU A 414 16.85 -0.27 -1.17
CA LEU A 414 17.49 -1.35 -0.43
C LEU A 414 18.93 -1.59 -0.87
N LEU A 415 19.24 -1.42 -2.15
CA LEU A 415 20.62 -1.47 -2.64
C LEU A 415 21.43 -0.28 -2.13
N LEU A 416 20.86 0.94 -2.11
CA LEU A 416 21.48 2.11 -1.48
C LEU A 416 21.74 1.88 0.02
N LEU A 417 20.81 1.24 0.73
CA LEU A 417 20.97 0.86 2.14
C LEU A 417 22.13 -0.12 2.32
N THR A 418 22.17 -1.15 1.47
CA THR A 418 23.23 -2.17 1.51
C THR A 418 24.61 -1.55 1.32
N LEU A 419 24.76 -0.71 0.30
CA LEU A 419 26.00 0.01 0.03
C LEU A 419 26.37 0.94 1.19
N SER A 420 25.41 1.70 1.74
CA SER A 420 25.67 2.60 2.87
C SER A 420 26.13 1.84 4.13
N LEU A 421 25.50 0.72 4.45
CA LEU A 421 25.89 -0.12 5.59
C LEU A 421 27.29 -0.72 5.39
N GLY A 422 27.56 -1.23 4.19
CA GLY A 422 28.87 -1.78 3.85
C GLY A 422 29.98 -0.73 3.85
N GLN A 423 29.70 0.46 3.35
CA GLN A 423 30.61 1.61 3.33
C GLN A 423 30.95 2.07 4.76
N VAL A 424 29.94 2.29 5.61
CA VAL A 424 30.14 2.77 6.99
C VAL A 424 30.90 1.75 7.83
N ARG A 425 30.69 0.45 7.60
CA ARG A 425 31.38 -0.63 8.30
C ARG A 425 32.73 -1.02 7.69
N GLY A 426 33.06 -0.50 6.51
CA GLY A 426 34.28 -0.84 5.78
C GLY A 426 34.35 -2.30 5.33
N THR A 427 33.20 -2.92 5.00
CA THR A 427 33.11 -4.33 4.60
C THR A 427 33.00 -4.54 3.09
N LEU A 428 32.76 -3.49 2.31
CA LEU A 428 32.74 -3.58 0.86
C LEU A 428 34.14 -3.84 0.31
N GLU A 429 34.24 -4.70 -0.69
CA GLU A 429 35.48 -4.90 -1.44
C GLU A 429 35.90 -3.63 -2.19
N ALA A 430 37.20 -3.43 -2.36
CA ALA A 430 37.75 -2.24 -2.99
C ALA A 430 37.24 -2.07 -4.43
N GLY A 431 36.64 -0.91 -4.72
CA GLY A 431 36.12 -0.57 -6.05
C GLY A 431 34.70 -1.07 -6.34
N VAL A 432 34.14 -1.99 -5.54
CA VAL A 432 32.78 -2.51 -5.74
C VAL A 432 31.73 -1.41 -5.61
N GLU A 433 31.86 -0.53 -4.61
CA GLU A 433 30.94 0.60 -4.43
C GLU A 433 30.93 1.51 -5.66
N ALA A 434 32.12 1.91 -6.13
CA ALA A 434 32.27 2.77 -7.30
C ALA A 434 31.67 2.15 -8.57
N GLN A 435 31.88 0.84 -8.77
CA GLN A 435 31.30 0.11 -9.89
C GLN A 435 29.77 0.08 -9.80
N LEU A 436 29.19 -0.26 -8.63
CA LEU A 436 27.75 -0.34 -8.46
C LEU A 436 27.07 1.03 -8.53
N VAL A 437 27.73 2.09 -8.07
CA VAL A 437 27.26 3.47 -8.24
C VAL A 437 27.18 3.85 -9.72
N GLU A 438 28.18 3.48 -10.53
CA GLU A 438 28.15 3.72 -11.97
C GLU A 438 27.05 2.92 -12.68
N GLU A 439 26.87 1.64 -12.31
CA GLU A 439 25.79 0.82 -12.85
C GLU A 439 24.39 1.34 -12.43
N LEU A 440 24.23 1.85 -11.20
CA LEU A 440 23.01 2.51 -10.75
C LEU A 440 22.70 3.75 -11.61
N ARG A 441 23.70 4.55 -12.01
CA ARG A 441 23.47 5.68 -12.93
C ARG A 441 22.98 5.26 -14.31
N ARG A 442 23.40 4.07 -14.78
CA ARG A 442 22.99 3.50 -16.07
C ARG A 442 21.66 2.75 -16.01
N LEU A 443 21.22 2.37 -14.82
CA LEU A 443 20.00 1.61 -14.60
C LEU A 443 18.76 2.22 -15.28
N PRO A 444 18.47 3.54 -15.20
CA PRO A 444 17.33 4.12 -15.93
C PRO A 444 17.33 3.81 -17.43
N THR A 445 18.50 3.91 -18.09
CA THR A 445 18.64 3.57 -19.51
C THR A 445 18.39 2.09 -19.76
N ARG A 446 18.93 1.20 -18.92
CA ARG A 446 18.69 -0.25 -19.01
C ARG A 446 17.22 -0.63 -18.82
N LEU A 447 16.52 0.04 -17.91
CA LEU A 447 15.08 -0.14 -17.75
C LEU A 447 14.31 0.31 -19.00
N GLY A 448 14.75 1.38 -19.66
CA GLY A 448 14.21 1.81 -20.95
C GLY A 448 14.41 0.77 -22.05
N GLU A 449 15.57 0.13 -22.10
CA GLU A 449 15.85 -0.98 -23.03
C GLU A 449 14.94 -2.19 -22.78
N ALA A 450 14.72 -2.57 -21.51
CA ALA A 450 13.77 -3.65 -21.18
C ALA A 450 12.32 -3.29 -21.52
N LEU A 451 11.91 -2.04 -21.37
CA LEU A 451 10.57 -1.57 -21.77
C LEU A 451 10.38 -1.60 -23.29
N ALA A 452 11.44 -1.47 -24.09
CA ALA A 452 11.34 -1.59 -25.55
C ALA A 452 10.89 -3.00 -26.02
N MET A 453 10.86 -3.97 -25.10
CA MET A 453 10.40 -5.34 -25.35
C MET A 453 8.88 -5.50 -25.24
N ASP A 454 8.15 -4.43 -24.93
CA ASP A 454 6.69 -4.38 -24.74
C ASP A 454 5.91 -5.18 -25.79
N ALA A 455 6.09 -4.88 -27.08
CA ALA A 455 5.40 -5.58 -28.18
C ALA A 455 5.78 -7.08 -28.31
N THR A 456 6.98 -7.46 -27.86
CA THR A 456 7.40 -8.87 -27.83
C THR A 456 6.71 -9.59 -26.68
N VAL A 457 6.63 -8.96 -25.51
CA VAL A 457 5.96 -9.53 -24.34
C VAL A 457 4.45 -9.63 -24.55
N GLU A 458 3.83 -8.67 -25.23
CA GLU A 458 2.41 -8.73 -25.63
C GLU A 458 2.10 -10.00 -26.44
N LYS A 459 2.95 -10.35 -27.41
CA LYS A 459 2.78 -11.59 -28.20
C LYS A 459 2.98 -12.84 -27.36
N VAL A 460 3.96 -12.83 -26.45
CA VAL A 460 4.20 -13.97 -25.54
C VAL A 460 3.03 -14.18 -24.58
N ALA A 461 2.32 -13.12 -24.20
CA ALA A 461 1.14 -13.22 -23.35
C ALA A 461 -0.01 -14.01 -23.98
N GLU A 462 -0.07 -14.12 -25.32
CA GLU A 462 -1.07 -14.93 -26.02
C GLU A 462 -1.00 -16.42 -25.64
N LEU A 463 0.19 -16.91 -25.24
CA LEU A 463 0.40 -18.28 -24.74
C LEU A 463 -0.37 -18.59 -23.44
N PHE A 464 -0.90 -17.56 -22.76
CA PHE A 464 -1.63 -17.69 -21.50
C PHE A 464 -3.14 -17.52 -21.66
N ALA A 465 -3.64 -17.26 -22.88
CA ALA A 465 -5.04 -16.88 -23.12
C ALA A 465 -6.05 -17.91 -22.58
N ASP A 466 -5.77 -19.20 -22.72
CA ASP A 466 -6.60 -20.33 -22.28
C ASP A 466 -6.07 -21.01 -20.99
N LYS A 467 -4.97 -20.51 -20.43
CA LYS A 467 -4.31 -21.12 -19.28
C LYS A 467 -4.94 -20.70 -17.96
N HIS A 468 -4.90 -21.63 -17.00
CA HIS A 468 -5.47 -21.48 -15.65
C HIS A 468 -4.41 -21.61 -14.55
N HIS A 469 -3.25 -22.19 -14.89
CA HIS A 469 -2.13 -22.42 -13.99
C HIS A 469 -0.85 -21.99 -14.67
N THR A 470 0.15 -21.57 -13.89
CA THR A 470 1.51 -21.37 -14.37
C THR A 470 2.50 -21.43 -13.21
N LEU A 471 3.74 -21.83 -13.52
CA LEU A 471 4.84 -21.81 -12.57
C LEU A 471 5.85 -20.72 -12.92
N PHE A 472 6.37 -20.03 -11.91
CA PHE A 472 7.47 -19.08 -12.03
C PHE A 472 8.72 -19.64 -11.34
N LEU A 473 9.85 -19.59 -12.02
CA LEU A 473 11.11 -20.14 -11.53
C LEU A 473 12.19 -19.07 -11.44
N GLY A 474 12.98 -19.14 -10.37
CA GLY A 474 14.16 -18.32 -10.18
C GLY A 474 15.20 -19.00 -9.29
N ARG A 475 16.43 -18.50 -9.31
CA ARG A 475 17.52 -18.95 -8.44
C ARG A 475 18.23 -17.76 -7.80
N GLY A 476 18.71 -17.94 -6.57
CA GLY A 476 19.38 -16.87 -5.81
C GLY A 476 18.46 -15.65 -5.66
N ALA A 477 19.01 -14.45 -5.89
CA ALA A 477 18.27 -13.19 -5.85
C ALA A 477 17.13 -13.09 -6.88
N GLN A 478 17.07 -13.99 -7.86
CA GLN A 478 15.98 -14.07 -8.84
C GLN A 478 14.78 -14.90 -8.36
N TYR A 479 14.91 -15.70 -7.29
CA TYR A 479 13.76 -16.42 -6.75
C TYR A 479 12.66 -15.45 -6.24
N PRO A 480 12.98 -14.42 -5.44
CA PRO A 480 11.98 -13.40 -5.08
C PRO A 480 11.39 -12.65 -6.27
N VAL A 481 12.15 -12.48 -7.37
CA VAL A 481 11.65 -11.89 -8.62
C VAL A 481 10.62 -12.79 -9.29
N ALA A 482 10.85 -14.10 -9.29
CA ALA A 482 9.88 -15.09 -9.73
C ALA A 482 8.61 -15.07 -8.85
N MET A 483 8.76 -14.92 -7.53
CA MET A 483 7.62 -14.74 -6.61
C MET A 483 6.83 -13.46 -6.92
N GLU A 484 7.52 -12.37 -7.23
CA GLU A 484 6.85 -11.13 -7.63
C GLU A 484 6.10 -11.27 -8.95
N GLY A 485 6.70 -11.90 -9.96
CA GLY A 485 6.03 -12.19 -11.23
C GLY A 485 4.77 -13.05 -11.06
N ALA A 486 4.85 -14.11 -10.24
CA ALA A 486 3.70 -14.94 -9.93
C ALA A 486 2.61 -14.16 -9.17
N LEU A 487 2.99 -13.29 -8.22
CA LEU A 487 2.05 -12.46 -7.49
C LEU A 487 1.34 -11.48 -8.43
N LYS A 488 2.06 -10.78 -9.31
CA LYS A 488 1.46 -9.86 -10.30
C LYS A 488 0.47 -10.60 -11.19
N LEU A 489 0.88 -11.71 -11.79
CA LEU A 489 -0.01 -12.45 -12.68
C LEU A 489 -1.27 -12.92 -11.96
N LYS A 490 -1.14 -13.42 -10.73
CA LYS A 490 -2.26 -13.87 -9.90
C LYS A 490 -3.23 -12.73 -9.55
N GLU A 491 -2.70 -11.58 -9.14
CA GLU A 491 -3.48 -10.43 -8.70
C GLU A 491 -4.40 -9.89 -9.81
N ILE A 492 -3.86 -9.74 -11.03
CA ILE A 492 -4.60 -9.02 -12.10
C ILE A 492 -5.21 -9.93 -13.16
N SER A 493 -4.68 -11.15 -13.39
CA SER A 493 -5.26 -12.07 -14.39
C SER A 493 -6.13 -13.19 -13.79
N TYR A 494 -6.03 -13.40 -12.47
CA TYR A 494 -6.66 -14.51 -11.74
C TYR A 494 -6.20 -15.92 -12.16
N ILE A 495 -5.15 -16.04 -12.98
CA ILE A 495 -4.46 -17.30 -13.21
C ILE A 495 -3.82 -17.75 -11.89
N HIS A 496 -3.93 -19.04 -11.58
CA HIS A 496 -3.24 -19.61 -10.44
C HIS A 496 -1.74 -19.72 -10.74
N ALA A 497 -1.01 -18.64 -10.46
CA ALA A 497 0.43 -18.57 -10.59
C ALA A 497 1.13 -18.89 -9.27
N GLU A 498 2.13 -19.76 -9.32
CA GLU A 498 2.94 -20.14 -8.15
C GLU A 498 4.44 -20.04 -8.48
N ALA A 499 5.25 -19.64 -7.50
CA ALA A 499 6.68 -19.46 -7.70
C ALA A 499 7.49 -20.44 -6.85
N TYR A 500 8.53 -21.00 -7.46
CA TYR A 500 9.43 -21.95 -6.80
C TYR A 500 10.89 -21.56 -6.99
N PRO A 501 11.76 -21.78 -5.99
CA PRO A 501 13.18 -21.85 -6.26
C PRO A 501 13.40 -22.98 -7.26
N ALA A 502 14.08 -22.73 -8.39
CA ALA A 502 14.12 -23.69 -9.49
C ALA A 502 14.69 -25.07 -9.08
N GLY A 503 15.55 -25.11 -8.06
CA GLY A 503 16.10 -26.35 -7.51
C GLY A 503 15.11 -27.22 -6.73
N GLU A 504 14.02 -26.65 -6.24
CA GLU A 504 13.01 -27.33 -5.43
C GLU A 504 11.98 -28.10 -6.26
N LEU A 505 11.91 -27.87 -7.58
CA LEU A 505 10.92 -28.50 -8.44
C LEU A 505 10.87 -30.03 -8.28
N LYS A 506 12.04 -30.68 -8.28
CA LYS A 506 12.16 -32.14 -8.15
C LYS A 506 11.71 -32.70 -6.80
N HIS A 507 11.46 -31.85 -5.80
CA HIS A 507 11.06 -32.24 -4.46
C HIS A 507 9.52 -32.30 -4.28
N GLY A 508 8.77 -32.30 -5.39
CA GLY A 508 7.31 -32.45 -5.38
C GLY A 508 6.61 -31.66 -6.50
N PRO A 509 6.84 -30.34 -6.61
CA PRO A 509 6.11 -29.47 -7.54
C PRO A 509 6.19 -29.87 -9.01
N LEU A 510 7.25 -30.56 -9.42
CA LEU A 510 7.44 -31.07 -10.78
C LEU A 510 6.35 -32.06 -11.22
N ALA A 511 5.58 -32.63 -10.28
CA ALA A 511 4.41 -33.46 -10.57
C ALA A 511 3.25 -32.67 -11.22
N LEU A 512 3.26 -31.33 -11.12
CA LEU A 512 2.27 -30.45 -11.76
C LEU A 512 2.61 -30.15 -13.23
N VAL A 513 3.79 -30.51 -13.71
CA VAL A 513 4.24 -30.18 -15.06
C VAL A 513 3.72 -31.20 -16.06
N ASP A 514 2.96 -30.70 -17.03
CA ASP A 514 2.48 -31.39 -18.22
C ASP A 514 2.56 -30.45 -19.45
N ASN A 515 2.00 -30.90 -20.59
CA ASN A 515 1.99 -30.12 -21.84
C ASN A 515 1.15 -28.83 -21.77
N ASP A 516 0.28 -28.70 -20.78
CA ASP A 516 -0.58 -27.52 -20.64
C ASP A 516 0.01 -26.47 -19.70
N MET A 517 1.03 -26.83 -18.91
CA MET A 517 1.65 -25.96 -17.89
C MET A 517 2.69 -25.00 -18.48
N PRO A 518 2.41 -23.68 -18.55
CA PRO A 518 3.42 -22.69 -18.89
C PRO A 518 4.32 -22.44 -17.69
N VAL A 519 5.62 -22.38 -17.93
CA VAL A 519 6.65 -22.16 -16.92
C VAL A 519 7.49 -20.95 -17.29
N VAL A 520 7.28 -19.86 -16.55
CA VAL A 520 8.00 -18.60 -16.72
C VAL A 520 9.29 -18.62 -15.89
N THR A 521 10.40 -18.16 -16.45
CA THR A 521 11.67 -18.09 -15.74
C THR A 521 12.49 -16.86 -16.14
N VAL A 522 13.31 -16.39 -15.22
CA VAL A 522 14.30 -15.33 -15.43
C VAL A 522 15.71 -15.90 -15.35
N ALA A 523 16.53 -15.64 -16.35
CA ALA A 523 17.83 -16.27 -16.56
C ALA A 523 18.92 -15.24 -16.89
N PRO A 524 19.39 -14.46 -15.89
CA PRO A 524 20.59 -13.63 -16.05
C PRO A 524 21.84 -14.48 -16.30
N ASN A 525 22.84 -13.89 -16.96
CA ASN A 525 24.12 -14.54 -17.22
C ASN A 525 25.05 -14.46 -15.99
N ASN A 526 24.79 -15.30 -14.98
CA ASN A 526 25.57 -15.39 -13.75
C ASN A 526 26.00 -16.83 -13.42
N GLU A 527 26.67 -17.01 -12.28
CA GLU A 527 27.20 -18.32 -11.85
C GLU A 527 26.14 -19.42 -11.69
N LEU A 528 24.86 -19.06 -11.54
CA LEU A 528 23.75 -20.00 -11.37
C LEU A 528 23.09 -20.41 -12.69
N LEU A 529 23.48 -19.81 -13.83
CA LEU A 529 22.86 -20.04 -15.13
C LEU A 529 22.86 -21.52 -15.53
N GLU A 530 23.98 -22.22 -15.41
CA GLU A 530 24.07 -23.63 -15.79
C GLU A 530 23.22 -24.53 -14.89
N LYS A 531 23.08 -24.19 -13.60
CA LYS A 531 22.17 -24.89 -12.69
C LYS A 531 20.72 -24.64 -13.05
N LEU A 532 20.39 -23.41 -13.45
CA LEU A 532 19.05 -23.07 -13.93
C LEU A 532 18.71 -23.83 -15.21
N LYS A 533 19.60 -23.85 -16.21
CA LYS A 533 19.42 -24.62 -17.46
C LYS A 533 19.11 -26.08 -17.18
N SER A 534 19.82 -26.70 -16.23
CA SER A 534 19.54 -28.08 -15.80
C SER A 534 18.10 -28.25 -15.31
N ASN A 535 17.55 -27.31 -14.53
CA ASN A 535 16.15 -27.40 -14.08
C ASN A 535 15.15 -27.17 -15.21
N LEU A 536 15.45 -26.26 -16.15
CA LEU A 536 14.58 -26.04 -17.31
C LEU A 536 14.52 -27.27 -18.21
N GLN A 537 15.63 -28.01 -18.34
CA GLN A 537 15.62 -29.30 -19.03
C GLN A 537 14.70 -30.33 -18.35
N GLU A 538 14.64 -30.36 -17.01
CA GLU A 538 13.75 -31.25 -16.26
C GLU A 538 12.26 -30.94 -16.51
N VAL A 539 11.92 -29.66 -16.62
CA VAL A 539 10.56 -29.20 -16.96
C VAL A 539 10.22 -29.58 -18.40
N ARG A 540 11.08 -29.25 -19.36
CA ARG A 540 10.88 -29.57 -20.78
C ARG A 540 10.74 -31.07 -21.02
N ALA A 541 11.51 -31.90 -20.30
CA ALA A 541 11.43 -33.35 -20.39
C ALA A 541 10.06 -33.93 -19.96
N ARG A 542 9.22 -33.13 -19.32
CA ARG A 542 7.85 -33.48 -18.88
C ARG A 542 6.76 -32.74 -19.66
N GLY A 543 7.14 -32.05 -20.74
CA GLY A 543 6.19 -31.38 -21.62
C GLY A 543 5.91 -29.92 -21.27
N GLY A 544 6.43 -29.41 -20.14
CA GLY A 544 6.19 -28.03 -19.73
C GLY A 544 6.64 -27.02 -20.79
N GLU A 545 5.80 -26.03 -21.06
CA GLU A 545 6.06 -24.98 -22.03
C GLU A 545 6.88 -23.86 -21.37
N LEU A 546 8.12 -23.68 -21.80
CA LEU A 546 9.07 -22.75 -21.19
C LEU A 546 8.96 -21.35 -21.81
N ILE A 547 8.80 -20.34 -20.96
CA ILE A 547 8.91 -18.92 -21.31
C ILE A 547 10.10 -18.35 -20.54
N VAL A 548 11.21 -18.12 -21.24
CA VAL A 548 12.52 -17.81 -20.65
C VAL A 548 12.92 -16.38 -20.99
N PHE A 549 12.91 -15.48 -20.02
CA PHE A 549 13.56 -14.18 -20.13
C PHE A 549 15.04 -14.38 -19.83
N ALA A 550 15.90 -14.39 -20.85
CA ALA A 550 17.30 -14.75 -20.74
C ALA A 550 18.20 -13.61 -21.20
N ASP A 551 19.34 -13.42 -20.53
CA ASP A 551 20.40 -12.55 -21.03
C ASP A 551 20.79 -12.97 -22.46
N GLU A 552 21.04 -12.01 -23.37
CA GLU A 552 21.46 -12.30 -24.76
C GLU A 552 22.68 -13.24 -24.84
N GLN A 553 23.56 -13.20 -23.84
CA GLN A 553 24.77 -14.01 -23.76
C GLN A 553 24.56 -15.32 -22.99
N ALA A 554 23.34 -15.64 -22.55
CA ALA A 554 23.03 -16.86 -21.81
C ALA A 554 23.16 -18.15 -22.66
N GLY A 555 23.26 -18.02 -23.99
CA GLY A 555 23.40 -19.16 -24.91
C GLY A 555 22.18 -20.07 -24.92
N MET A 556 20.98 -19.50 -24.75
CA MET A 556 19.70 -20.20 -24.90
C MET A 556 19.05 -19.83 -26.24
N SER A 557 18.31 -20.75 -26.83
CA SER A 557 17.65 -20.54 -28.12
C SER A 557 16.22 -21.05 -28.11
N ASN A 558 15.39 -20.46 -28.97
CA ASN A 558 14.04 -20.96 -29.23
C ASN A 558 14.08 -22.42 -29.73
N GLY A 559 13.08 -23.20 -29.35
CA GLY A 559 12.92 -24.60 -29.72
C GLY A 559 11.51 -25.10 -29.41
N GLU A 560 11.27 -26.39 -29.63
CA GLU A 560 9.97 -27.00 -29.30
C GLU A 560 9.66 -26.83 -27.80
N GLY A 561 8.51 -26.20 -27.50
CA GLY A 561 8.08 -25.89 -26.14
C GLY A 561 9.01 -24.93 -25.40
N THR A 562 9.87 -24.15 -26.08
CA THR A 562 10.77 -23.19 -25.45
C THR A 562 10.78 -21.86 -26.21
N HIS A 563 10.27 -20.82 -25.54
CA HIS A 563 10.23 -19.44 -26.00
C HIS A 563 11.25 -18.62 -25.21
N VAL A 564 12.34 -18.21 -25.86
CA VAL A 564 13.40 -17.40 -25.28
C VAL A 564 13.22 -15.95 -25.72
N ILE A 565 13.14 -15.08 -24.73
CA ILE A 565 13.07 -13.62 -24.88
C ILE A 565 14.40 -13.03 -24.42
N ASN A 566 15.09 -12.39 -25.34
CA ASN A 566 16.41 -11.79 -25.12
C ASN A 566 16.30 -10.52 -24.27
N MET A 567 16.92 -10.52 -23.10
CA MET A 567 17.04 -9.40 -22.17
C MET A 567 18.37 -8.68 -22.38
N PRO A 568 18.41 -7.34 -22.26
CA PRO A 568 19.67 -6.61 -22.31
C PRO A 568 20.57 -7.02 -21.15
N HIS A 569 21.88 -7.07 -21.42
CA HIS A 569 22.86 -7.40 -20.39
C HIS A 569 22.91 -6.33 -19.29
N ILE A 570 23.00 -6.78 -18.04
CA ILE A 570 23.14 -5.92 -16.87
C ILE A 570 24.02 -6.59 -15.82
N HIS A 571 24.66 -5.78 -14.98
CA HIS A 571 25.39 -6.25 -13.82
C HIS A 571 24.50 -7.11 -12.90
N ASP A 572 25.01 -8.25 -12.44
CA ASP A 572 24.23 -9.29 -11.73
C ASP A 572 23.50 -8.77 -10.49
N VAL A 573 24.14 -7.88 -9.70
CA VAL A 573 23.52 -7.23 -8.54
C VAL A 573 22.25 -6.45 -8.90
N LEU A 574 22.21 -5.83 -10.09
CA LEU A 574 21.06 -5.04 -10.56
C LEU A 574 20.06 -5.87 -11.38
N ALA A 575 20.42 -7.10 -11.76
CA ALA A 575 19.56 -7.97 -12.56
C ALA A 575 18.16 -8.16 -11.93
N PRO A 576 17.97 -8.33 -10.60
CA PRO A 576 16.62 -8.46 -10.04
C PRO A 576 15.69 -7.29 -10.37
N ILE A 577 16.25 -6.09 -10.51
CA ILE A 577 15.50 -4.87 -10.86
C ILE A 577 15.06 -4.93 -12.33
N LEU A 578 15.99 -5.18 -13.25
CA LEU A 578 15.72 -5.24 -14.69
C LEU A 578 14.74 -6.35 -15.06
N TYR A 579 14.95 -7.55 -14.52
CA TYR A 579 14.14 -8.73 -14.86
C TYR A 579 12.72 -8.69 -14.32
N THR A 580 12.39 -7.73 -13.44
CA THR A 580 11.02 -7.53 -12.99
C THR A 580 10.14 -6.87 -14.06
N ILE A 581 10.71 -6.00 -14.90
CA ILE A 581 9.99 -5.26 -15.96
C ILE A 581 9.23 -6.21 -16.91
N PRO A 582 9.86 -7.22 -17.54
CA PRO A 582 9.14 -8.11 -18.45
C PRO A 582 8.05 -8.93 -17.74
N LEU A 583 8.21 -9.27 -16.46
CA LEU A 583 7.21 -10.03 -15.71
C LEU A 583 5.97 -9.17 -15.40
N GLN A 584 6.17 -7.87 -15.13
CA GLN A 584 5.07 -6.92 -14.98
C GLN A 584 4.30 -6.73 -16.30
N LEU A 585 5.03 -6.56 -17.41
CA LEU A 585 4.44 -6.46 -18.75
C LEU A 585 3.67 -7.74 -19.12
N LEU A 586 4.25 -8.91 -18.87
CA LEU A 586 3.58 -10.20 -19.12
C LEU A 586 2.28 -10.26 -18.32
N SER A 587 2.33 -9.95 -17.03
CA SER A 587 1.14 -9.95 -16.17
C SER A 587 0.05 -9.01 -16.68
N TYR A 588 0.45 -7.79 -17.10
CA TYR A 588 -0.44 -6.79 -17.68
C TYR A 588 -1.14 -7.31 -18.94
N TYR A 589 -0.38 -7.80 -19.92
CA TYR A 589 -0.95 -8.25 -21.19
C TYR A 589 -1.83 -9.49 -21.03
N VAL A 590 -1.47 -10.42 -20.14
CA VAL A 590 -2.32 -11.56 -19.83
C VAL A 590 -3.64 -11.12 -19.19
N ALA A 591 -3.63 -10.16 -18.27
CA ALA A 591 -4.86 -9.62 -17.68
C ALA A 591 -5.76 -8.93 -18.72
N VAL A 592 -5.17 -8.15 -19.63
CA VAL A 592 -5.90 -7.54 -20.75
C VAL A 592 -6.55 -8.61 -21.63
N LEU A 593 -5.83 -9.68 -21.97
CA LEU A 593 -6.36 -10.80 -22.77
C LEU A 593 -7.49 -11.55 -22.03
N LYS A 594 -7.40 -11.69 -20.71
CA LYS A 594 -8.45 -12.29 -19.87
C LYS A 594 -9.66 -11.35 -19.66
N GLY A 595 -9.56 -10.08 -20.05
CA GLY A 595 -10.63 -9.08 -19.90
C GLY A 595 -10.92 -8.70 -18.45
N THR A 596 -9.92 -8.78 -17.56
CA THR A 596 -10.04 -8.41 -16.14
C THR A 596 -9.80 -6.91 -15.92
N ASP A 597 -10.26 -6.36 -14.78
CA ASP A 597 -9.94 -4.98 -14.40
C ASP A 597 -8.51 -4.93 -13.85
N VAL A 598 -7.58 -4.39 -14.66
CA VAL A 598 -6.15 -4.32 -14.36
C VAL A 598 -5.83 -3.32 -13.24
N ASP A 599 -6.55 -2.19 -13.21
CA ASP A 599 -6.27 -1.12 -12.23
C ASP A 599 -6.95 -1.41 -10.89
N GLN A 600 -8.11 -2.08 -10.90
CA GLN A 600 -8.95 -2.39 -9.73
C GLN A 600 -9.39 -3.87 -9.72
N PRO A 601 -8.46 -4.84 -9.56
CA PRO A 601 -8.77 -6.26 -9.52
C PRO A 601 -9.73 -6.61 -8.38
N ARG A 602 -10.59 -7.60 -8.60
CA ARG A 602 -11.61 -8.00 -7.61
C ARG A 602 -10.95 -8.44 -6.29
N ASN A 603 -11.62 -8.16 -5.17
CA ASN A 603 -11.20 -8.58 -3.82
C ASN A 603 -9.83 -8.05 -3.35
N LEU A 604 -9.22 -7.08 -4.05
CA LEU A 604 -8.01 -6.40 -3.61
C LEU A 604 -8.21 -4.89 -3.42
N ALA A 605 -7.40 -4.28 -2.56
CA ALA A 605 -7.30 -2.84 -2.41
C ALA A 605 -5.83 -2.41 -2.50
N LYS A 606 -5.57 -1.15 -2.92
CA LYS A 606 -4.19 -0.67 -3.11
C LYS A 606 -3.34 -0.74 -1.84
N SER A 607 -3.97 -0.52 -0.69
CA SER A 607 -3.34 -0.65 0.62
C SER A 607 -4.32 -1.38 1.55
N VAL A 608 -3.77 -1.99 2.60
CA VAL A 608 -4.50 -2.74 3.64
C VAL A 608 -4.21 -2.05 4.98
N THR A 609 -5.10 -1.16 5.44
CA THR A 609 -5.02 -0.42 6.72
C THR A 609 -5.88 -1.03 7.82
N VAL A 610 -6.47 -2.18 7.56
CA VAL A 610 -7.27 -2.94 8.52
C VAL A 610 -6.82 -4.38 8.44
N GLU A 611 -6.88 -5.07 9.56
CA GLU A 611 -6.56 -6.50 9.63
C GLU A 611 -7.57 -7.38 8.91
#